data_AF-A0A6P6UMV4-F1
#
_entry.id   AF-A0A6P6UMV4-F1
#
_cell.length_a   1.000
_cell.length_b   1.000
_cell.length_c   1.000
_cell.angle_alpha   90.00
_cell.angle_beta   90.00
_cell.angle_gamma   90.00
#
_symmetry.space_group_name_H-M   'P 1'
#
loop_
_entity.id
_entity.type
_entity.pdbx_description
1 polymer ?
#
loop_
_entity_poly.entity_id
_entity_poly.type
_entity_poly.pdbx_seq_one_letter_code
_entity_poly.pdbx_strand_id
1 'polypeptide(L)'
;MFHPNVQGAKNSSTVRDYISKYGDFVEWREFRPDDRSRFSSDKTDEVYAAALAGNLDRIFQKPPEPYVARFPQFERVPSFLIHWADKNVTGPDDRPHRPTFIIIEGPNRTGKTCWARSLNPQTHNYYADHIDPTHHSDNAWYNVIDDVNPQFLKHWKEFMGAQRDWSSNCKYAKPRKIKGGIPTIMLCNPGLNSSYHVYLSEPHNQDLLNWTKKNAAFFFLEQPLFALTNQE
;
A
#
# COMPACT_ATOMS: atom_id res chain seq x y z
N MET A 1 19.47 10.32 42.12
CA MET A 1 19.10 10.21 40.69
C MET A 1 20.07 9.22 40.07
N PHE A 2 19.61 8.05 39.63
CA PHE A 2 20.47 7.07 38.97
C PHE A 2 20.73 7.55 37.54
N HIS A 3 22.00 7.71 37.17
CA HIS A 3 22.38 8.01 35.80
C HIS A 3 22.95 6.74 35.17
N PRO A 4 22.30 6.17 34.14
CA PRO A 4 22.83 5.01 33.45
C PRO A 4 24.18 5.36 32.80
N ASN A 5 25.18 4.51 33.00
CA ASN A 5 26.50 4.64 32.40
C ASN A 5 26.47 4.12 30.95
N VAL A 6 26.03 4.97 30.03
CA VAL A 6 25.94 4.64 28.60
C VAL A 6 27.33 4.83 27.97
N GLN A 7 27.95 3.73 27.55
CA GLN A 7 29.25 3.73 26.86
C GLN A 7 29.11 3.09 25.49
N GLY A 8 29.79 3.66 24.49
CA GLY A 8 29.85 3.08 23.15
C GLY A 8 30.61 1.75 23.16
N ALA A 9 30.08 0.77 22.43
CA ALA A 9 30.76 -0.50 22.23
C ALA A 9 31.98 -0.36 21.30
N LYS A 10 33.10 -1.00 21.66
CA LYS A 10 34.35 -0.95 20.87
C LYS A 10 34.35 -1.89 19.65
N ASN A 11 33.67 -3.03 19.72
CA ASN A 11 33.47 -4.01 18.63
C ASN A 11 32.43 -5.06 19.06
N SER A 12 31.92 -5.84 18.10
CA SER A 12 30.89 -6.87 18.35
C SER A 12 31.34 -7.95 19.34
N SER A 13 32.62 -8.35 19.36
CA SER A 13 33.14 -9.34 20.31
C SER A 13 33.04 -8.84 21.76
N THR A 14 33.38 -7.57 22.01
CA THR A 14 33.27 -6.95 23.34
C THR A 14 31.81 -6.87 23.80
N VAL A 15 30.89 -6.68 22.85
CA VAL A 15 29.44 -6.68 23.12
C VAL A 15 28.97 -8.09 23.48
N ARG A 16 29.41 -9.11 22.74
CA ARG A 16 29.07 -10.50 23.05
C ARG A 16 29.55 -10.89 24.44
N ASP A 17 30.81 -10.63 24.76
CA ASP A 17 31.38 -10.97 26.08
C ASP A 17 30.64 -10.26 27.22
N TYR A 18 30.18 -9.02 26.99
CA TYR A 18 29.39 -8.27 27.97
C TYR A 18 27.99 -8.87 28.16
N ILE A 19 27.28 -9.19 27.08
CA ILE A 19 25.94 -9.76 27.11
C ILE A 19 25.97 -11.19 27.71
N SER A 20 27.02 -11.95 27.43
CA SER A 20 27.18 -13.32 27.94
C SER A 20 27.66 -13.40 29.39
N LYS A 21 28.06 -12.28 30.01
CA LYS A 21 28.69 -12.23 31.34
C LYS A 21 27.89 -12.92 32.46
N TYR A 22 26.56 -12.91 32.35
CA TYR A 22 25.66 -13.45 33.37
C TYR A 22 24.82 -14.64 32.89
N GLY A 23 25.08 -15.16 31.68
CA GLY A 23 24.39 -16.33 31.14
C GLY A 23 22.91 -16.14 30.81
N ASP A 24 22.35 -14.94 31.00
CA ASP A 24 20.96 -14.60 30.69
C ASP A 24 20.87 -13.97 29.30
N PHE A 25 21.07 -14.78 28.27
CA PHE A 25 20.93 -14.37 26.88
C PHE A 25 20.44 -15.54 26.03
N VAL A 26 19.72 -15.23 24.95
CA VAL A 26 19.30 -16.20 23.95
C VAL A 26 20.06 -15.89 22.67
N GLU A 27 20.81 -16.87 22.17
CA GLU A 27 21.55 -16.77 20.92
C GLU A 27 20.80 -17.48 19.80
N TRP A 28 20.76 -16.84 18.64
CA TRP A 28 20.19 -17.42 17.42
C TRP A 28 21.29 -17.48 16.36
N ARG A 29 21.53 -18.69 15.83
CA ARG A 29 22.63 -19.00 14.88
C ARG A 29 24.03 -18.90 15.53
N GLU A 30 25.06 -19.17 14.74
CA GLU A 30 26.46 -19.10 15.16
C GLU A 30 26.96 -17.64 15.08
N PHE A 31 27.41 -17.08 16.21
CA PHE A 31 28.02 -15.75 16.24
C PHE A 31 29.30 -15.70 15.40
N ARG A 32 29.35 -14.75 14.47
CA ARG A 32 30.56 -14.45 13.70
C ARG A 32 31.20 -13.18 14.28
N PRO A 33 32.42 -13.27 14.85
CA PRO A 33 33.16 -12.09 15.27
C PRO A 33 33.30 -11.12 14.10
N ASP A 34 33.39 -9.82 14.38
CA ASP A 34 33.87 -8.86 13.37
C ASP A 34 35.24 -9.34 12.85
N ASP A 35 35.25 -9.96 11.68
CA ASP A 35 36.40 -9.89 10.81
C ASP A 35 36.55 -8.40 10.52
N ARG A 36 37.45 -7.74 11.28
CA ARG A 36 37.98 -6.45 10.82
C ARG A 36 38.31 -6.69 9.36
N SER A 37 37.71 -5.91 8.47
CA SER A 37 38.06 -5.95 7.06
C SER A 37 39.53 -5.57 6.93
N ARG A 38 40.43 -6.55 7.03
CA ARG A 38 41.76 -6.50 6.41
C ARG A 38 41.57 -6.81 4.93
N PHE A 39 40.55 -6.24 4.30
CA PHE A 39 40.43 -6.30 2.86
C PHE A 39 41.27 -5.15 2.33
N SER A 40 42.32 -5.51 1.60
CA SER A 40 42.92 -4.61 0.62
C SER A 40 41.79 -3.96 -0.18
N SER A 41 41.93 -2.67 -0.46
CA SER A 41 41.03 -1.89 -1.32
C SER A 41 40.67 -2.60 -2.63
N ASP A 42 41.51 -3.54 -3.07
CA ASP A 42 41.40 -4.19 -4.36
C ASP A 42 40.36 -5.33 -4.40
N LYS A 43 39.75 -5.72 -3.26
CA LYS A 43 38.77 -6.84 -3.20
C LYS A 43 37.49 -6.55 -2.42
N THR A 44 37.27 -5.31 -1.99
CA THR A 44 36.05 -4.94 -1.25
C THR A 44 34.80 -5.20 -2.07
N ASP A 45 34.83 -4.91 -3.38
CA ASP A 45 33.68 -5.05 -4.26
C ASP A 45 33.26 -6.52 -4.45
N GLU A 46 34.21 -7.45 -4.52
CA GLU A 46 33.93 -8.88 -4.65
C GLU A 46 33.24 -9.45 -3.40
N VAL A 47 33.66 -8.99 -2.20
CA VAL A 47 33.06 -9.43 -0.93
C VAL A 47 31.67 -8.84 -0.74
N TYR A 48 31.49 -7.55 -1.04
CA TYR A 48 30.16 -6.93 -1.02
C TYR A 48 29.24 -7.59 -2.07
N ALA A 49 29.74 -7.86 -3.27
CA ALA A 49 28.98 -8.55 -4.31
C ALA A 49 28.58 -9.97 -3.87
N ALA A 50 29.48 -10.74 -3.26
CA ALA A 50 29.16 -12.07 -2.74
C ALA A 50 28.14 -12.03 -1.59
N ALA A 51 28.26 -11.05 -0.68
CA ALA A 51 27.32 -10.85 0.43
C ALA A 51 25.95 -10.36 -0.04
N LEU A 52 25.90 -9.52 -1.07
CA LEU A 52 24.64 -9.16 -1.75
C LEU A 52 24.07 -10.36 -2.48
N ALA A 53 24.87 -11.08 -3.29
CA ALA A 53 24.44 -12.22 -4.09
C ALA A 53 23.73 -13.29 -3.26
N GLY A 54 24.28 -13.65 -2.10
CA GLY A 54 23.67 -14.62 -1.18
C GLY A 54 22.40 -14.12 -0.46
N ASN A 55 22.11 -12.82 -0.52
CA ASN A 55 20.93 -12.19 0.08
C ASN A 55 20.03 -11.49 -0.93
N LEU A 56 20.28 -11.61 -2.24
CA LEU A 56 19.52 -10.87 -3.27
C LEU A 56 18.03 -11.13 -3.16
N ASP A 57 17.63 -12.39 -2.98
CA ASP A 57 16.21 -12.77 -2.82
C ASP A 57 15.60 -12.27 -1.50
N ARG A 58 16.42 -11.95 -0.48
CA ARG A 58 15.97 -11.34 0.79
C ARG A 58 15.89 -9.81 0.70
N ILE A 59 16.77 -9.21 -0.09
CA ILE A 59 16.90 -7.75 -0.24
C ILE A 59 15.91 -7.23 -1.30
N PHE A 60 15.74 -7.98 -2.39
CA PHE A 60 14.84 -7.69 -3.49
C PHE A 60 13.68 -8.67 -3.46
N GLN A 61 12.52 -8.19 -3.01
CA GLN A 61 11.30 -8.94 -3.18
C GLN A 61 10.98 -9.02 -4.68
N LYS A 62 10.56 -10.22 -5.13
CA LYS A 62 10.01 -10.37 -6.48
C LYS A 62 8.87 -9.37 -6.67
N PRO A 63 8.74 -8.78 -7.87
CA PRO A 63 7.57 -7.97 -8.19
C PRO A 63 6.29 -8.73 -7.84
N PRO A 64 5.27 -8.07 -7.27
CA PRO A 64 3.99 -8.70 -7.03
C PRO A 64 3.46 -9.30 -8.34
N GLU A 65 3.03 -10.55 -8.28
CA GLU A 65 2.40 -11.20 -9.43
C GLU A 65 1.13 -10.43 -9.85
N PRO A 66 0.84 -10.32 -11.15
CA PRO A 66 -0.39 -9.70 -11.63
C PRO A 66 -1.62 -10.32 -10.98
N TYR A 67 -2.68 -9.51 -10.84
CA TYR A 67 -3.94 -10.03 -10.30
C TYR A 67 -4.54 -11.05 -11.26
N VAL A 68 -4.97 -12.19 -10.71
CA VAL A 68 -5.78 -13.18 -11.42
C VAL A 68 -7.21 -13.07 -10.89
N ALA A 69 -8.14 -12.65 -11.76
CA ALA A 69 -9.54 -12.51 -11.40
C ALA A 69 -10.15 -13.88 -11.02
N ARG A 70 -10.86 -13.92 -9.89
CA ARG A 70 -11.58 -15.14 -9.45
C ARG A 70 -12.83 -15.41 -10.27
N PHE A 71 -13.46 -14.37 -10.81
CA PHE A 71 -14.68 -14.48 -11.61
C PHE A 71 -14.38 -13.98 -13.02
N PRO A 72 -14.74 -14.74 -14.06
CA PRO A 72 -14.41 -14.39 -15.43
C PRO A 72 -15.28 -13.25 -15.98
N GLN A 73 -16.46 -12.99 -15.38
CA GLN A 73 -17.45 -12.07 -15.95
C GLN A 73 -18.19 -11.28 -14.86
N PHE A 74 -18.52 -10.02 -15.19
CA PHE A 74 -19.35 -9.12 -14.40
C PHE A 74 -20.51 -8.64 -15.28
N GLU A 75 -21.63 -9.37 -15.28
CA GLU A 75 -22.74 -9.12 -16.20
C GLU A 75 -23.66 -7.98 -15.73
N ARG A 76 -23.51 -7.55 -14.47
CA ARG A 76 -24.43 -6.60 -13.81
C ARG A 76 -23.75 -5.29 -13.40
N VAL A 77 -22.63 -4.94 -14.05
CA VAL A 77 -21.95 -3.68 -13.76
C VAL A 77 -22.85 -2.51 -14.18
N PRO A 78 -23.23 -1.61 -13.26
CA PRO A 78 -24.03 -0.44 -13.59
C PRO A 78 -23.31 0.46 -14.60
N SER A 79 -24.05 1.02 -15.55
CA SER A 79 -23.51 1.89 -16.61
C SER A 79 -22.70 3.07 -16.06
N PHE A 80 -23.07 3.59 -14.89
CA PHE A 80 -22.31 4.62 -14.18
C PHE A 80 -20.86 4.19 -13.88
N LEU A 81 -20.67 2.96 -13.37
CA LEU A 81 -19.35 2.44 -13.05
C LEU A 81 -18.52 2.16 -14.32
N ILE A 82 -19.17 1.65 -15.36
CA ILE A 82 -18.53 1.45 -16.68
C ILE A 82 -18.04 2.78 -17.23
N HIS A 83 -18.91 3.78 -17.31
CA HIS A 83 -18.56 5.10 -17.83
C HIS A 83 -17.47 5.79 -17.01
N TRP A 84 -17.52 5.67 -15.68
CA TRP A 84 -16.45 6.18 -14.83
C TRP A 84 -15.11 5.49 -15.12
N ALA A 85 -15.11 4.16 -15.27
CA ALA A 85 -13.90 3.40 -15.56
C ALA A 85 -13.31 3.78 -16.92
N ASP A 86 -14.12 3.80 -17.99
CA ASP A 86 -13.70 4.17 -19.35
C ASP A 86 -13.05 5.56 -19.39
N LYS A 87 -13.56 6.51 -18.59
CA LYS A 87 -13.06 7.88 -18.55
C LYS A 87 -11.77 8.04 -17.76
N ASN A 88 -11.58 7.27 -16.69
CA ASN A 88 -10.52 7.53 -15.72
C ASN A 88 -9.40 6.48 -15.76
N VAL A 89 -9.72 5.20 -15.94
CA VAL A 89 -8.75 4.10 -15.92
C VAL A 89 -7.94 4.09 -17.21
N THR A 90 -6.85 4.84 -17.19
CA THR A 90 -6.03 5.16 -18.37
C THR A 90 -4.55 5.00 -18.03
N GLY A 91 -3.74 4.81 -19.08
CA GLY A 91 -2.29 4.69 -18.94
C GLY A 91 -1.63 5.98 -18.46
N PRO A 92 -0.38 5.93 -17.95
CA PRO A 92 0.35 7.09 -17.43
C PRO A 92 0.37 8.32 -18.35
N ASP A 93 0.41 8.10 -19.66
CA ASP A 93 0.51 9.16 -20.66
C ASP A 93 -0.85 9.79 -21.02
N ASP A 94 -1.95 9.07 -20.78
CA ASP A 94 -3.31 9.49 -21.13
C ASP A 94 -4.14 9.94 -19.91
N ARG A 95 -3.51 10.02 -18.72
CA ARG A 95 -4.23 10.35 -17.48
C ARG A 95 -4.89 11.73 -17.59
N PRO A 96 -6.19 11.84 -17.26
CA PRO A 96 -6.85 13.14 -17.17
C PRO A 96 -6.06 14.09 -16.26
N HIS A 97 -6.06 15.38 -16.56
CA HIS A 97 -5.33 16.34 -15.71
C HIS A 97 -5.84 16.32 -14.25
N ARG A 98 -7.14 16.06 -14.10
CA ARG A 98 -7.85 15.97 -12.83
C ARG A 98 -8.81 14.79 -12.89
N PRO A 99 -8.34 13.54 -12.67
CA PRO A 99 -9.22 12.38 -12.63
C PRO A 99 -10.30 12.57 -11.58
N THR A 100 -11.49 12.06 -11.88
CA THR A 100 -12.57 12.00 -10.89
C THR A 100 -12.38 10.71 -10.10
N PHE A 101 -12.29 10.80 -8.79
CA PHE A 101 -12.19 9.65 -7.89
C PHE A 101 -13.58 9.02 -7.68
N ILE A 102 -13.66 7.74 -7.25
CA ILE A 102 -14.94 7.11 -6.91
C ILE A 102 -14.89 6.34 -5.59
N ILE A 103 -15.92 6.50 -4.77
CA ILE A 103 -16.22 5.69 -3.60
C ILE A 103 -17.36 4.74 -3.96
N ILE A 104 -17.11 3.44 -3.84
CA ILE A 104 -18.10 2.38 -4.05
C ILE A 104 -18.37 1.73 -2.70
N GLU A 105 -19.54 2.01 -2.16
CA GLU A 105 -20.03 1.39 -0.93
C GLU A 105 -20.98 0.25 -1.29
N GLY A 106 -20.79 -0.92 -0.70
CA GLY A 106 -21.76 -2.01 -0.86
C GLY A 106 -21.48 -3.18 0.06
N PRO A 107 -22.47 -4.04 0.36
CA PRO A 107 -22.28 -5.19 1.24
C PRO A 107 -21.16 -6.13 0.81
N ASN A 108 -20.80 -7.03 1.72
CA ASN A 108 -19.91 -8.15 1.42
C ASN A 108 -20.48 -9.03 0.29
N ARG A 109 -19.59 -9.73 -0.43
CA ARG A 109 -19.94 -10.66 -1.52
C ARG A 109 -20.68 -10.04 -2.71
N THR A 110 -20.56 -8.73 -2.91
CA THR A 110 -21.10 -8.02 -4.08
C THR A 110 -20.15 -8.00 -5.29
N GLY A 111 -18.89 -8.45 -5.11
CA GLY A 111 -17.91 -8.49 -6.19
C GLY A 111 -17.14 -7.18 -6.41
N LYS A 112 -17.37 -6.16 -5.58
CA LYS A 112 -16.71 -4.83 -5.67
C LYS A 112 -15.18 -4.88 -5.80
N THR A 113 -14.51 -5.68 -4.94
CA THR A 113 -13.05 -5.86 -4.98
C THR A 113 -12.58 -6.56 -6.25
N CYS A 114 -13.30 -7.61 -6.67
CA CYS A 114 -12.91 -8.38 -7.85
C CYS A 114 -13.06 -7.52 -9.11
N TRP A 115 -14.17 -6.78 -9.23
CA TRP A 115 -14.42 -5.88 -10.35
C TRP A 115 -13.39 -4.76 -10.42
N ALA A 116 -13.14 -4.07 -9.30
CA ALA A 116 -12.19 -2.96 -9.29
C ALA A 116 -10.80 -3.42 -9.73
N ARG A 117 -10.33 -4.58 -9.26
CA ARG A 117 -9.01 -5.12 -9.63
C ARG A 117 -8.97 -5.73 -11.04
N SER A 118 -10.12 -6.07 -11.63
CA SER A 118 -10.18 -6.63 -12.98
C SER A 118 -10.18 -5.61 -14.11
N LEU A 119 -10.32 -4.31 -13.82
CA LEU A 119 -10.32 -3.26 -14.86
C LEU A 119 -8.98 -3.21 -15.61
N ASN A 120 -7.87 -3.37 -14.90
CA ASN A 120 -6.57 -3.67 -15.48
C ASN A 120 -5.77 -4.59 -14.52
N PRO A 121 -5.84 -5.92 -14.68
CA PRO A 121 -5.22 -6.88 -13.77
C PRO A 121 -3.69 -6.76 -13.68
N GLN A 122 -3.06 -6.19 -14.70
CA GLN A 122 -1.61 -6.09 -14.83
C GLN A 122 -1.06 -4.79 -14.22
N THR A 123 -1.81 -3.69 -14.28
CA THR A 123 -1.29 -2.37 -13.89
C THR A 123 -2.26 -1.58 -13.00
N HIS A 124 -2.39 -2.00 -11.75
CA HIS A 124 -3.04 -1.24 -10.68
C HIS A 124 -2.29 -1.36 -9.35
N ASN A 125 -2.43 -0.35 -8.49
CA ASN A 125 -2.04 -0.47 -7.09
C ASN A 125 -3.21 -1.02 -6.27
N TYR A 126 -2.94 -1.89 -5.29
CA TYR A 126 -3.95 -2.42 -4.38
C TYR A 126 -3.51 -2.23 -2.93
N TYR A 127 -4.37 -1.58 -2.14
CA TYR A 127 -4.22 -1.40 -0.70
C TYR A 127 -5.40 -2.05 -0.01
N ALA A 128 -5.13 -3.03 0.84
CA ALA A 128 -6.15 -3.70 1.64
C ALA A 128 -5.92 -3.36 3.12
N ASP A 129 -6.99 -2.94 3.81
CA ASP A 129 -7.01 -2.61 5.26
C ASP A 129 -6.17 -1.39 5.68
N HIS A 130 -4.94 -1.26 5.17
CA HIS A 130 -4.08 -0.11 5.37
C HIS A 130 -3.30 0.27 4.10
N ILE A 131 -2.82 1.52 4.06
CA ILE A 131 -1.99 2.02 2.96
C ILE A 131 -0.52 1.85 3.31
N ASP A 132 0.13 0.92 2.63
CA ASP A 132 1.58 0.77 2.62
C ASP A 132 2.14 1.15 1.23
N PRO A 133 2.80 2.31 1.09
CA PRO A 133 3.35 2.76 -0.19
C PRO A 133 4.63 2.03 -0.62
N THR A 134 5.15 1.09 0.18
CA THR A 134 6.39 0.35 -0.09
C THR A 134 6.40 -0.29 -1.49
N HIS A 135 5.25 -0.80 -1.93
CA HIS A 135 5.09 -1.43 -3.25
C HIS A 135 4.27 -0.60 -4.25
N HIS A 136 4.05 0.70 -3.99
CA HIS A 136 3.29 1.56 -4.91
C HIS A 136 3.99 1.69 -6.27
N SER A 137 3.28 1.46 -7.36
CA SER A 137 3.74 1.71 -8.72
C SER A 137 3.26 3.06 -9.22
N ASP A 138 4.22 3.95 -9.55
CA ASP A 138 3.94 5.26 -10.15
C ASP A 138 3.39 5.14 -11.59
N ASN A 139 3.56 3.96 -12.20
CA ASN A 139 3.10 3.62 -13.55
C ASN A 139 1.74 2.90 -13.55
N ALA A 140 1.13 2.68 -12.38
CA ALA A 140 -0.21 2.07 -12.29
C ALA A 140 -1.26 2.93 -13.01
N TRP A 141 -2.23 2.30 -13.65
CA TRP A 141 -3.32 3.02 -14.32
C TRP A 141 -4.28 3.63 -13.30
N TYR A 142 -4.47 2.95 -12.18
CA TYR A 142 -5.33 3.37 -11.08
C TYR A 142 -4.92 2.72 -9.75
N ASN A 143 -5.46 3.24 -8.66
CA ASN A 143 -5.36 2.66 -7.33
C ASN A 143 -6.69 2.04 -6.91
N VAL A 144 -6.63 0.95 -6.16
CA VAL A 144 -7.75 0.35 -5.44
C VAL A 144 -7.42 0.40 -3.95
N ILE A 145 -8.27 1.04 -3.17
CA ILE A 145 -8.20 1.10 -1.71
C ILE A 145 -9.40 0.35 -1.18
N ASP A 146 -9.17 -0.74 -0.46
CA ASP A 146 -10.18 -1.72 -0.10
C ASP A 146 -10.21 -1.93 1.40
N ASP A 147 -11.40 -1.76 1.98
CA ASP A 147 -11.68 -1.93 3.42
C ASP A 147 -10.74 -1.13 4.36
N VAL A 148 -10.21 0.00 3.90
CA VAL A 148 -9.48 0.94 4.76
C VAL A 148 -10.50 1.77 5.55
N ASN A 149 -10.42 1.72 6.88
CA ASN A 149 -11.26 2.54 7.75
C ASN A 149 -11.00 4.04 7.50
N PRO A 150 -12.05 4.84 7.22
CA PRO A 150 -11.90 6.25 6.85
C PRO A 150 -11.26 7.11 7.96
N GLN A 151 -11.40 6.73 9.24
CA GLN A 151 -10.76 7.43 10.36
C GLN A 151 -9.23 7.35 10.31
N PHE A 152 -8.67 6.29 9.72
CA PHE A 152 -7.22 6.06 9.65
C PHE A 152 -6.62 6.39 8.27
N LEU A 153 -7.44 6.90 7.34
CA LEU A 153 -6.99 7.29 6.01
C LEU A 153 -6.23 8.61 6.04
N LYS A 154 -4.89 8.54 6.07
CA LYS A 154 -4.01 9.72 6.16
C LYS A 154 -3.86 10.52 4.86
N HIS A 155 -4.12 9.89 3.71
CA HIS A 155 -3.77 10.43 2.38
C HIS A 155 -5.01 10.85 1.56
N TRP A 156 -5.99 11.44 2.24
CA TRP A 156 -7.29 11.77 1.66
C TRP A 156 -7.16 12.69 0.44
N LYS A 157 -6.43 13.80 0.59
CA LYS A 157 -6.30 14.82 -0.46
C LYS A 157 -5.30 14.40 -1.54
N GLU A 158 -4.33 13.58 -1.20
CA GLU A 158 -3.34 13.03 -2.09
C GLU A 158 -4.00 12.06 -3.09
N PHE A 159 -4.84 11.13 -2.59
CA PHE A 159 -5.57 10.19 -3.45
C PHE A 159 -6.77 10.82 -4.15
N MET A 160 -7.59 11.60 -3.45
CA MET A 160 -8.84 12.13 -4.02
C MET A 160 -8.69 13.48 -4.70
N GLY A 161 -7.63 14.23 -4.39
CA GLY A 161 -7.44 15.59 -4.89
C GLY A 161 -6.66 15.68 -6.19
N ALA A 162 -6.30 14.52 -6.78
CA ALA A 162 -5.42 14.43 -7.93
C ALA A 162 -4.09 15.20 -7.77
N GLN A 163 -3.58 15.30 -6.54
CA GLN A 163 -2.28 15.93 -6.29
C GLN A 163 -1.21 15.19 -7.09
N ARG A 164 -0.33 15.92 -7.80
CA ARG A 164 0.59 15.30 -8.78
C ARG A 164 1.79 14.61 -8.17
N ASP A 165 2.24 15.08 -7.03
CA ASP A 165 3.37 14.52 -6.30
C ASP A 165 3.09 14.69 -4.82
N TRP A 166 3.33 13.64 -4.03
CA TRP A 166 3.24 13.68 -2.58
C TRP A 166 4.28 12.75 -1.98
N SER A 167 4.59 12.93 -0.70
CA SER A 167 5.54 12.08 0.01
C SER A 167 4.82 11.32 1.12
N SER A 168 5.18 10.05 1.29
CA SER A 168 4.66 9.23 2.38
C SER A 168 5.78 8.53 3.10
N ASN A 169 5.59 8.32 4.40
CA ASN A 169 6.51 7.56 5.22
C ASN A 169 6.29 6.08 4.93
N CYS A 170 7.35 5.39 4.52
CA CYS A 170 7.36 3.94 4.41
C CYS A 170 7.73 3.33 5.76
N LYS A 171 7.09 2.23 6.14
CA LYS A 171 7.39 1.55 7.39
C LYS A 171 8.82 1.01 7.32
N TYR A 172 9.68 1.41 8.27
CA TYR A 172 11.09 1.00 8.34
C TYR A 172 11.95 1.35 7.11
N ALA A 173 11.49 2.28 6.27
CA ALA A 173 12.21 2.74 5.10
C ALA A 173 12.20 4.27 5.01
N LYS A 174 13.06 4.82 4.15
CA LYS A 174 13.08 6.27 3.90
C LYS A 174 11.74 6.71 3.32
N PRO A 175 11.27 7.93 3.64
CA PRO A 175 10.09 8.49 3.01
C PRO A 175 10.22 8.42 1.48
N ARG A 176 9.14 8.00 0.83
CA ARG A 176 9.09 7.85 -0.63
C ARG A 176 8.26 8.96 -1.24
N LYS A 177 8.78 9.54 -2.32
CA LYS A 177 8.01 10.41 -3.21
C LYS A 177 7.17 9.53 -4.14
N ILE A 178 5.87 9.80 -4.18
CA ILE A 178 4.87 9.07 -4.94
C ILE A 178 4.32 10.00 -6.01
N LYS A 179 4.25 9.52 -7.26
CA LYS A 179 3.54 10.23 -8.32
C LYS A 179 2.05 10.06 -8.07
N GLY A 180 1.39 11.18 -7.82
CA GLY A 180 -0.06 11.22 -7.75
C GLY A 180 -0.71 11.56 -9.10
N GLY A 181 -1.95 12.04 -9.05
CA GLY A 181 -2.80 12.14 -10.24
C GLY A 181 -3.19 10.77 -10.82
N ILE A 182 -2.97 9.69 -10.06
CA ILE A 182 -3.44 8.34 -10.38
C ILE A 182 -4.91 8.25 -9.92
N PRO A 183 -5.87 7.96 -10.81
CA PRO A 183 -7.28 7.77 -10.44
C PRO A 183 -7.40 6.67 -9.38
N THR A 184 -8.35 6.81 -8.47
CA THR A 184 -8.49 5.90 -7.34
C THR A 184 -9.94 5.39 -7.25
N ILE A 185 -10.09 4.13 -6.83
CA ILE A 185 -11.36 3.49 -6.49
C ILE A 185 -11.26 3.15 -4.99
N MET A 186 -12.09 3.74 -4.15
CA MET A 186 -12.25 3.30 -2.76
C MET A 186 -13.44 2.37 -2.66
N LEU A 187 -13.22 1.26 -1.99
CA LEU A 187 -14.22 0.26 -1.69
C LEU A 187 -14.44 0.23 -0.19
N CYS A 188 -15.71 0.22 0.20
CA CYS A 188 -16.07 0.06 1.60
C CYS A 188 -17.36 -0.72 1.77
N ASN A 189 -17.55 -1.22 2.98
CA ASN A 189 -18.79 -1.80 3.43
C ASN A 189 -19.65 -0.71 4.13
N PRO A 190 -20.98 -0.84 4.12
CA PRO A 190 -21.83 -0.04 4.99
C PRO A 190 -21.47 -0.27 6.47
N GLY A 191 -21.59 0.77 7.29
CA GLY A 191 -21.39 0.69 8.74
C GLY A 191 -20.52 1.81 9.30
N LEU A 192 -20.63 2.05 10.62
CA LEU A 192 -20.05 3.22 11.29
C LEU A 192 -18.53 3.37 11.11
N ASN A 193 -17.79 2.26 11.08
CA ASN A 193 -16.33 2.25 11.02
C ASN A 193 -15.79 1.84 9.63
N SER A 194 -16.65 1.77 8.61
CA SER A 194 -16.27 1.33 7.27
C SER A 194 -16.81 2.27 6.20
N SER A 195 -18.04 2.75 6.34
CA SER A 195 -18.67 3.63 5.37
C SER A 195 -18.02 5.01 5.36
N TYR A 196 -17.46 5.35 4.22
CA TYR A 196 -16.96 6.70 3.95
C TYR A 196 -18.12 7.71 3.94
N HIS A 197 -19.30 7.32 3.46
CA HIS A 197 -20.48 8.18 3.47
C HIS A 197 -20.90 8.54 4.90
N VAL A 198 -20.98 7.55 5.80
CA VAL A 198 -21.34 7.78 7.21
C VAL A 198 -20.28 8.65 7.89
N TYR A 199 -19.00 8.31 7.76
CA TYR A 199 -17.89 9.07 8.34
C TYR A 199 -17.90 10.54 7.90
N LEU A 200 -18.05 10.79 6.60
CA LEU A 200 -18.07 12.16 6.07
C LEU A 200 -19.32 12.95 6.45
N SER A 201 -20.43 12.27 6.72
CA SER A 201 -21.69 12.91 7.10
C SER A 201 -21.71 13.38 8.55
N GLU A 202 -20.70 13.04 9.35
CA GLU A 202 -20.59 13.54 10.72
C GLU A 202 -20.43 15.08 10.74
N PRO A 203 -21.07 15.80 11.68
CA PRO A 203 -21.09 17.27 11.66
C PRO A 203 -19.72 17.93 11.63
N HIS A 204 -18.72 17.31 12.25
CA HIS A 204 -17.35 17.84 12.29
C HIS A 204 -16.57 17.63 10.98
N ASN A 205 -17.07 16.79 10.07
CA ASN A 205 -16.45 16.46 8.78
C ASN A 205 -17.07 17.22 7.60
N GLN A 206 -17.95 18.21 7.85
CA GLN A 206 -18.71 18.91 6.82
C GLN A 206 -17.84 19.54 5.71
N ASP A 207 -16.70 20.13 6.08
CA ASP A 207 -15.76 20.70 5.11
C ASP A 207 -15.10 19.63 4.24
N LEU A 208 -14.74 18.50 4.85
CA LEU A 208 -14.18 17.36 4.14
C LEU A 208 -15.21 16.72 3.21
N LEU A 209 -16.46 16.61 3.62
CA LEU A 209 -17.57 16.14 2.78
C LEU A 209 -17.78 17.06 1.57
N ASN A 210 -17.86 18.38 1.80
CA ASN A 210 -18.04 19.38 0.75
C ASN A 210 -16.88 19.36 -0.26
N TRP A 211 -15.65 19.18 0.24
CA TRP A 211 -14.49 18.99 -0.60
C TRP A 211 -14.59 17.67 -1.37
N THR A 212 -14.93 16.56 -0.72
CA THR A 212 -14.99 15.23 -1.33
C THR A 212 -16.03 15.19 -2.44
N LYS A 213 -17.23 15.76 -2.26
CA LYS A 213 -18.28 15.84 -3.29
C LYS A 213 -17.85 16.56 -4.58
N LYS A 214 -16.83 17.42 -4.54
CA LYS A 214 -16.27 18.12 -5.72
C LYS A 214 -15.17 17.34 -6.43
N ASN A 215 -14.71 16.24 -5.84
CA ASN A 215 -13.55 15.46 -6.29
C ASN A 215 -13.88 13.99 -6.54
N ALA A 216 -14.93 13.49 -5.87
CA ALA A 216 -15.33 12.10 -5.81
C ALA A 216 -16.77 11.91 -6.27
N ALA A 217 -17.00 10.87 -7.05
CA ALA A 217 -18.31 10.25 -7.19
C ALA A 217 -18.58 9.29 -6.02
N PHE A 218 -19.85 9.18 -5.62
CA PHE A 218 -20.33 8.14 -4.71
C PHE A 218 -21.23 7.19 -5.47
N PHE A 219 -21.02 5.89 -5.30
CA PHE A 219 -21.89 4.85 -5.84
C PHE A 219 -22.24 3.85 -4.73
N PHE A 220 -23.53 3.61 -4.52
CA PHE A 220 -24.04 2.65 -3.55
C PHE A 220 -24.50 1.40 -4.28
N LEU A 221 -23.80 0.30 -4.04
CA LEU A 221 -24.02 -0.98 -4.68
C LEU A 221 -24.87 -1.87 -3.77
N GLU A 222 -26.11 -2.12 -4.19
CA GLU A 222 -27.07 -2.95 -3.45
C GLU A 222 -27.06 -4.43 -3.89
N GLN A 223 -26.67 -4.70 -5.14
CA GLN A 223 -26.67 -6.04 -5.71
C GLN A 223 -25.28 -6.46 -6.19
N PRO A 224 -24.99 -7.78 -6.26
CA PRO A 224 -23.75 -8.26 -6.82
C PRO A 224 -23.56 -7.86 -8.28
N LEU A 225 -22.31 -7.54 -8.64
CA LEU A 225 -21.89 -7.17 -10.01
C LEU A 225 -21.87 -8.36 -10.98
N PHE A 226 -22.11 -9.57 -10.47
CA PHE A 226 -22.07 -10.84 -11.20
C PHE A 226 -23.40 -11.60 -11.04
N ALA A 227 -23.67 -12.55 -11.94
CA ALA A 227 -24.80 -13.46 -11.80
C ALA A 227 -24.62 -14.39 -10.57
N LEU A 228 -25.65 -14.50 -9.72
CA LEU A 228 -25.63 -15.31 -8.49
C LEU A 228 -25.35 -16.81 -8.71
N THR A 229 -25.41 -17.29 -9.95
CA THR A 229 -25.02 -18.66 -10.34
C THR A 229 -23.53 -18.94 -10.20
N ASN A 230 -22.69 -17.90 -10.05
CA ASN A 230 -21.23 -18.01 -9.98
C ASN A 230 -20.69 -18.05 -8.53
N GLN A 231 -21.48 -18.54 -7.55
CA GLN A 231 -21.10 -18.55 -6.12
C GLN A 231 -20.50 -19.88 -5.61
N GLU A 232 -20.17 -20.83 -6.49
CA GLU A 232 -19.41 -22.03 -6.11
C GLU A 232 -17.90 -21.74 -5.98
#